data_AF-F2X749-F1
#
_entry.id   AF-F2X749-F1
#
_cell.length_a   1.000
_cell.length_b   1.000
_cell.length_c   1.000
_cell.angle_alpha   90.00
_cell.angle_beta   90.00
_cell.angle_gamma   90.00
#
_symmetry.space_group_name_H-M   'P 1'
#
loop_
_entity.id
_entity.type
_entity.pdbx_description
1 polymer ?
#
loop_
_entity_poly.entity_id
_entity_poly.type
_entity_poly.pdbx_seq_one_letter_code
_entity_poly.pdbx_strand_id
1 'polypeptide(L)'
;MLNPNSAIERVKNHLAYKLGQTVIDFTNSSSGGGYIALFKKLYKIKKQHKKQQKIYQQTIQVFPQLKYPSLEACSDYEQALRYKFHLSYMLGEVLIKAYQTWYTGGGFKLKNNIKKANKEFQIFREIFKEFDQINSSILEGLIDNKQLFLKEFSRIKNILKIHQDYKAILDNIFHNFNYFIQNFDLIEEWLLSDDFKERYKKENHPYPSLLDPKKLNDKNEKINYHNIPAELAWEMNLPLPDNYEFVWLGGHAMGCAALNLFFQRCNVNVKWCGYLNGFDRFVFNYHLLVSNSSSYNALQIFEYRTFTNKFEEEKFFSSFSSKKKILISYKDPFTMIKTILNANIVKSEYYIQDKKLNASNITKNTIDILQRYKRKYNKYNIKDFDPYLLQHQILIQEFLLKYFKNSKKYFLDMNDIQPENAFITLEKLATYFNFTKPSILDKQFYQEKKSLATTFLLHYFPLILDFDEFEIEINAKELNYSKKDDISDLFFKKKIYIDNHQIHFYINKNLDFDKKLYIKIKKIILQLIYIIKKYINLNQPLCEKDILHYLSLDKKYRDIYLKIINYNLTTLKQHRPDIVASWKYYQEFEKMCKELDE
;
A
#
# COMPACT_ATOMS: atom_id res chain seq x y z
N MET A 1 -5.51 -51.76 1.45
CA MET A 1 -5.16 -50.63 2.33
C MET A 1 -5.75 -49.38 1.70
N LEU A 2 -6.31 -48.46 2.48
CA LEU A 2 -6.70 -47.15 1.96
C LEU A 2 -5.42 -46.40 1.58
N ASN A 3 -5.41 -45.75 0.42
CA ASN A 3 -4.35 -44.86 0.03
C ASN A 3 -4.28 -43.70 1.04
N PRO A 4 -3.23 -43.61 1.87
CA PRO A 4 -3.12 -42.57 2.90
C PRO A 4 -3.03 -41.16 2.29
N ASN A 5 -2.64 -41.07 1.03
CA ASN A 5 -2.41 -39.82 0.29
C ASN A 5 -3.61 -39.41 -0.58
N SER A 6 -4.75 -40.11 -0.50
CA SER A 6 -6.00 -39.71 -1.17
C SER A 6 -7.02 -39.19 -0.14
N ALA A 7 -7.36 -37.90 -0.24
CA ALA A 7 -8.44 -37.30 0.51
C ALA A 7 -9.81 -37.88 0.10
N ILE A 8 -10.01 -38.22 -1.18
CA ILE A 8 -11.27 -38.82 -1.66
C ILE A 8 -11.51 -40.16 -0.96
N GLU A 9 -10.52 -41.06 -0.94
CA GLU A 9 -10.66 -42.35 -0.28
C GLU A 9 -10.92 -42.19 1.22
N ARG A 10 -10.27 -41.20 1.86
CA ARG A 10 -10.48 -40.91 3.28
C ARG A 10 -11.89 -40.38 3.56
N VAL A 11 -12.44 -39.50 2.72
CA VAL A 11 -13.82 -39.01 2.84
C VAL A 11 -14.83 -40.12 2.56
N LYS A 12 -14.61 -40.97 1.54
CA LYS A 12 -15.45 -42.15 1.27
C LYS A 12 -15.36 -43.19 2.39
N ASN A 13 -14.22 -43.27 3.07
CA ASN A 13 -14.02 -44.17 4.20
C ASN A 13 -14.70 -43.67 5.49
N HIS A 14 -15.13 -42.40 5.53
CA HIS A 14 -15.86 -41.81 6.64
C HIS A 14 -17.16 -42.56 6.93
N LEU A 15 -17.54 -42.65 8.22
CA LEU A 15 -18.71 -43.41 8.64
C LEU A 15 -19.99 -42.92 7.96
N ALA A 16 -20.18 -41.60 7.83
CA ALA A 16 -21.35 -41.02 7.18
C ALA A 16 -21.48 -41.55 5.73
N TYR A 17 -20.44 -41.40 4.92
CA TYR A 17 -20.46 -41.86 3.53
C TYR A 17 -20.78 -43.36 3.42
N LYS A 18 -20.14 -44.20 4.21
CA LYS A 18 -20.39 -45.66 4.22
C LYS A 18 -21.84 -46.01 4.55
N LEU A 19 -22.41 -45.35 5.56
CA LEU A 19 -23.79 -45.61 5.99
C LEU A 19 -24.79 -45.15 4.93
N GLY A 20 -24.66 -43.94 4.39
CA GLY A 20 -25.59 -43.46 3.38
C GLY A 20 -25.44 -44.16 2.03
N GLN A 21 -24.22 -44.55 1.62
CA GLN A 21 -24.02 -45.39 0.43
C GLN A 21 -24.75 -46.73 0.59
N THR A 22 -24.65 -47.36 1.77
CA THR A 22 -25.37 -48.61 2.05
C THR A 22 -26.88 -48.46 1.95
N VAL A 23 -27.43 -47.30 2.32
CA VAL A 23 -28.86 -47.00 2.15
C VAL A 23 -29.22 -46.83 0.67
N ILE A 24 -28.42 -46.10 -0.10
CA ILE A 24 -28.64 -45.91 -1.55
C ILE A 24 -28.58 -47.25 -2.29
N ASP A 25 -27.58 -48.08 -1.99
CA ASP A 25 -27.42 -49.41 -2.59
C ASP A 25 -28.63 -50.30 -2.25
N PHE A 26 -29.15 -50.21 -1.03
CA PHE A 26 -30.34 -50.93 -0.60
C PHE A 26 -31.59 -50.46 -1.34
N THR A 27 -31.75 -49.16 -1.59
CA THR A 27 -32.89 -48.64 -2.37
C THR A 27 -32.83 -48.97 -3.86
N ASN A 28 -31.62 -49.12 -4.41
CA ASN A 28 -31.41 -49.44 -5.83
C ASN A 28 -31.42 -50.95 -6.13
N SER A 29 -31.30 -51.79 -5.10
CA SER A 29 -31.36 -53.24 -5.22
C SER A 29 -32.73 -53.76 -4.78
N SER A 30 -33.36 -54.61 -5.61
CA SER A 30 -34.56 -55.38 -5.28
C SER A 30 -34.22 -56.40 -4.18
N SER A 31 -34.04 -55.91 -2.96
CA SER A 31 -33.47 -56.67 -1.85
C SER A 31 -34.56 -57.42 -1.08
N GLY A 32 -34.66 -58.73 -1.32
CA GLY A 32 -35.67 -59.64 -0.75
C GLY A 32 -35.64 -59.88 0.77
N GLY A 33 -34.90 -59.07 1.54
CA GLY A 33 -34.75 -59.21 3.00
C GLY A 33 -35.35 -58.08 3.85
N GLY A 34 -35.94 -57.06 3.22
CA GLY A 34 -36.60 -55.93 3.91
C GLY A 34 -35.70 -55.08 4.81
N TYR A 35 -36.30 -54.16 5.58
CA TYR A 35 -35.56 -53.18 6.41
C TYR A 35 -34.72 -53.79 7.54
N ILE A 36 -35.06 -54.99 8.02
CA ILE A 36 -34.30 -55.69 9.08
C ILE A 36 -32.88 -56.03 8.61
N ALA A 37 -32.75 -56.47 7.35
CA ALA A 37 -31.45 -56.76 6.74
C ALA A 37 -30.58 -55.49 6.61
N LEU A 38 -31.20 -54.36 6.27
CA LEU A 38 -30.54 -53.05 6.22
C LEU A 38 -30.00 -52.64 7.59
N PHE A 39 -30.81 -52.70 8.65
CA PHE A 39 -30.36 -52.34 10.00
C PHE A 39 -29.19 -53.20 10.49
N LYS A 40 -29.22 -54.52 10.23
CA LYS A 40 -28.09 -55.43 10.54
C LYS A 40 -26.82 -55.01 9.81
N LYS A 41 -26.92 -54.65 8.52
CA LYS A 41 -25.79 -54.20 7.70
C LYS A 41 -25.20 -52.88 8.20
N LEU A 42 -26.04 -51.88 8.50
CA LEU A 42 -25.63 -50.59 9.06
C LEU A 42 -24.93 -50.75 10.41
N TYR A 43 -25.46 -51.60 11.30
CA TYR A 43 -24.82 -51.89 12.59
C TYR A 43 -23.45 -52.54 12.43
N LYS A 44 -23.32 -53.52 11.51
CA LYS A 44 -22.03 -54.17 11.21
C LYS A 44 -20.99 -53.17 10.72
N ILE A 45 -21.36 -52.28 9.80
CA ILE A 45 -20.47 -51.23 9.26
C ILE A 45 -19.99 -50.31 10.39
N LYS A 46 -20.89 -49.84 11.26
CA LYS A 46 -20.53 -49.01 12.41
C LYS A 46 -19.54 -49.70 13.34
N LYS A 47 -19.82 -50.97 13.70
CA LYS A 47 -18.96 -51.77 14.58
C LYS A 47 -17.57 -51.95 13.97
N GLN A 48 -17.49 -52.26 12.68
CA GLN A 48 -16.24 -52.43 11.96
C GLN A 48 -15.45 -51.11 11.84
N HIS A 49 -16.12 -50.00 11.53
CA HIS A 49 -15.50 -48.67 11.45
C HIS A 49 -14.87 -48.27 12.80
N LYS A 50 -15.60 -48.47 13.91
CA LYS A 50 -15.08 -48.19 15.26
C LYS A 50 -13.87 -49.06 15.62
N LYS A 51 -13.88 -50.34 15.21
CA LYS A 51 -12.73 -51.24 15.39
C LYS A 51 -11.52 -50.75 14.59
N GLN A 52 -11.71 -50.39 13.33
CA GLN A 52 -10.65 -49.87 12.45
C GLN A 52 -10.04 -48.56 12.98
N GLN A 53 -10.87 -47.63 13.47
CA GLN A 53 -10.39 -46.38 14.08
C GLN A 53 -9.53 -46.63 15.33
N LYS A 54 -9.95 -47.55 16.22
CA LYS A 54 -9.17 -47.90 17.42
C LYS A 54 -7.81 -48.52 17.05
N ILE A 55 -7.81 -49.46 16.11
CA ILE A 55 -6.58 -50.09 15.63
C ILE A 55 -5.64 -49.02 15.07
N TYR A 56 -6.15 -48.12 14.22
CA TYR A 56 -5.35 -47.04 13.65
C TYR A 56 -4.76 -46.12 14.72
N GLN A 57 -5.56 -45.69 15.72
CA GLN A 57 -5.07 -44.86 16.83
C GLN A 57 -3.95 -45.53 17.64
N GLN A 58 -4.06 -46.84 17.90
CA GLN A 58 -3.01 -47.60 18.56
C GLN A 58 -1.77 -47.75 17.67
N THR A 59 -1.95 -47.99 16.38
CA THR A 59 -0.84 -48.10 15.42
C THR A 59 -0.04 -46.81 15.31
N ILE A 60 -0.68 -45.63 15.24
CA ILE A 60 0.04 -44.34 15.14
C ILE A 60 0.71 -43.92 16.45
N GLN A 61 0.26 -44.44 17.60
CA GLN A 61 0.96 -44.23 18.88
C GLN A 61 2.29 -44.98 18.93
N VAL A 62 2.32 -46.19 18.36
CA VAL A 62 3.55 -47.02 18.28
C VAL A 62 4.43 -46.58 17.11
N PHE A 63 3.83 -46.17 15.99
CA PHE A 63 4.52 -45.79 14.76
C PHE A 63 4.03 -44.42 14.26
N PRO A 64 4.54 -43.30 14.83
CA PRO A 64 4.13 -41.95 14.46
C PRO A 64 4.28 -41.64 12.96
N GLN A 65 5.23 -42.28 12.28
CA GLN A 65 5.47 -42.14 10.83
C GLN A 65 4.32 -42.67 9.95
N LEU A 66 3.41 -43.49 10.51
CA LEU A 66 2.21 -43.98 9.80
C LEU A 66 1.01 -43.02 9.93
N LYS A 67 1.18 -41.89 10.62
CA LYS A 67 0.15 -40.85 10.71
C LYS A 67 -0.14 -40.30 9.32
N TYR A 68 -1.43 -40.23 8.96
CA TYR A 68 -1.83 -39.69 7.68
C TYR A 68 -1.51 -38.20 7.61
N PRO A 69 -1.15 -37.68 6.42
CA PRO A 69 -1.05 -36.25 6.22
C PRO A 69 -2.40 -35.56 6.48
N SER A 70 -2.40 -34.24 6.62
CA SER A 70 -3.65 -33.49 6.67
C SER A 70 -4.44 -33.69 5.36
N LEU A 71 -5.76 -33.48 5.36
CA LEU A 71 -6.56 -33.70 4.15
C LEU A 71 -6.20 -32.69 3.06
N GLU A 72 -5.85 -31.47 3.47
CA GLU A 72 -5.48 -30.33 2.64
C GLU A 72 -4.15 -30.57 1.89
N ALA A 73 -3.28 -31.43 2.43
CA ALA A 73 -2.01 -31.80 1.80
C ALA A 73 -2.17 -32.85 0.68
N CYS A 74 -3.35 -33.45 0.51
CA CYS A 74 -3.61 -34.40 -0.58
C CYS A 74 -3.96 -33.67 -1.89
N SER A 75 -3.44 -34.14 -3.02
CA SER A 75 -3.68 -33.51 -4.34
C SER A 75 -5.14 -33.54 -4.80
N ASP A 76 -5.94 -34.47 -4.26
CA ASP A 76 -7.36 -34.66 -4.56
C ASP A 76 -8.31 -34.01 -3.53
N TYR A 77 -7.80 -33.09 -2.70
CA TYR A 77 -8.54 -32.45 -1.61
C TYR A 77 -9.81 -31.70 -2.07
N GLU A 78 -9.72 -30.91 -3.14
CA GLU A 78 -10.87 -30.17 -3.67
C GLU A 78 -12.00 -31.11 -4.08
N GLN A 79 -11.68 -32.20 -4.79
CA GLN A 79 -12.68 -33.20 -5.16
C GLN A 79 -13.24 -33.91 -3.92
N ALA A 80 -12.41 -34.17 -2.90
CA ALA A 80 -12.85 -34.76 -1.64
C ALA A 80 -13.87 -33.88 -0.90
N LEU A 81 -13.75 -32.56 -0.96
CA LEU A 81 -14.74 -31.63 -0.39
C LEU A 81 -16.11 -31.77 -1.06
N ARG A 82 -16.17 -31.96 -2.39
CA ARG A 82 -17.43 -32.20 -3.11
C ARG A 82 -18.17 -33.42 -2.59
N TYR A 83 -17.46 -34.45 -2.11
CA TYR A 83 -18.09 -35.65 -1.54
C TYR A 83 -18.83 -35.39 -0.23
N LYS A 84 -18.56 -34.29 0.50
CA LYS A 84 -19.35 -33.90 1.68
C LYS A 84 -20.77 -33.45 1.31
N PHE A 85 -20.97 -33.02 0.06
CA PHE A 85 -22.27 -32.66 -0.52
C PHE A 85 -22.91 -33.80 -1.32
N HIS A 86 -22.23 -34.95 -1.43
CA HIS A 86 -22.79 -36.12 -2.08
C HIS A 86 -23.95 -36.69 -1.27
N LEU A 87 -24.96 -37.23 -1.95
CA LEU A 87 -26.16 -37.78 -1.31
C LEU A 87 -25.81 -38.85 -0.25
N SER A 88 -24.86 -39.73 -0.56
CA SER A 88 -24.35 -40.76 0.38
C SER A 88 -23.83 -40.16 1.68
N TYR A 89 -23.13 -39.02 1.62
CA TYR A 89 -22.58 -38.39 2.81
C TYR A 89 -23.71 -37.77 3.64
N MET A 90 -24.60 -37.00 3.01
CA MET A 90 -25.71 -36.31 3.65
C MET A 90 -26.71 -37.27 4.32
N LEU A 91 -27.08 -38.37 3.64
CA LEU A 91 -27.92 -39.41 4.23
C LEU A 91 -27.23 -40.08 5.42
N GLY A 92 -25.93 -40.31 5.32
CA GLY A 92 -25.09 -40.80 6.40
C GLY A 92 -25.14 -39.93 7.66
N GLU A 93 -25.01 -38.61 7.49
CA GLU A 93 -25.11 -37.66 8.60
C GLU A 93 -26.49 -37.71 9.27
N VAL A 94 -27.57 -37.80 8.47
CA VAL A 94 -28.93 -37.95 8.98
C VAL A 94 -29.08 -39.23 9.80
N LEU A 95 -28.54 -40.35 9.32
CA LEU A 95 -28.59 -41.64 10.04
C LEU A 95 -27.81 -41.59 11.35
N ILE A 96 -26.62 -40.99 11.34
CA ILE A 96 -25.79 -40.82 12.54
C ILE A 96 -26.54 -39.97 13.57
N LYS A 97 -27.08 -38.82 13.15
CA LYS A 97 -27.86 -37.93 14.03
C LYS A 97 -29.09 -38.63 14.59
N ALA A 98 -29.88 -39.30 13.76
CA ALA A 98 -31.07 -40.03 14.19
C ALA A 98 -30.76 -41.14 15.20
N TYR A 99 -29.63 -41.83 15.03
CA TYR A 99 -29.16 -42.83 15.98
C TYR A 99 -28.70 -42.19 17.30
N GLN A 100 -27.97 -41.07 17.24
CA GLN A 100 -27.51 -40.36 18.43
C GLN A 100 -28.68 -39.80 19.25
N THR A 101 -29.76 -39.36 18.60
CA THR A 101 -30.95 -38.80 19.25
C THR A 101 -32.11 -39.80 19.31
N TRP A 102 -31.83 -41.10 19.29
CA TRP A 102 -32.90 -42.11 19.21
C TRP A 102 -33.81 -42.06 20.45
N TYR A 103 -33.23 -41.84 21.64
CA TYR A 103 -33.92 -41.76 22.94
C TYR A 103 -34.81 -40.50 23.09
N THR A 104 -34.61 -39.49 22.24
CA THR A 104 -35.48 -38.29 22.14
C THR A 104 -36.42 -38.35 20.94
N GLY A 105 -36.62 -39.54 20.36
CA GLY A 105 -37.53 -39.76 19.25
C GLY A 105 -36.97 -39.44 17.85
N GLY A 106 -35.65 -39.36 17.70
CA GLY A 106 -34.98 -39.10 16.41
C GLY A 106 -35.34 -40.09 15.30
N GLY A 107 -35.64 -41.35 15.66
CA GLY A 107 -36.11 -42.37 14.72
C GLY A 107 -37.45 -42.02 14.05
N PHE A 108 -38.38 -41.39 14.78
CA PHE A 108 -39.68 -40.98 14.23
C PHE A 108 -39.55 -39.85 13.20
N LYS A 109 -38.53 -39.00 13.34
CA LYS A 109 -38.24 -37.89 12.41
C LYS A 109 -37.38 -38.32 11.21
N LEU A 110 -36.89 -39.56 11.18
CA LEU A 110 -35.92 -40.05 10.18
C LEU A 110 -36.42 -39.93 8.74
N LYS A 111 -37.67 -40.34 8.47
CA LYS A 111 -38.28 -40.24 7.12
C LYS A 111 -38.30 -38.79 6.62
N ASN A 112 -38.70 -37.85 7.48
CA ASN A 112 -38.75 -36.43 7.14
C ASN A 112 -37.34 -35.84 6.95
N ASN A 113 -36.38 -36.22 7.78
CA ASN A 113 -34.98 -35.79 7.67
C ASN A 113 -34.31 -36.32 6.39
N ILE A 114 -34.61 -37.56 5.97
CA ILE A 114 -34.15 -38.11 4.69
C ILE A 114 -34.76 -37.32 3.52
N LYS A 115 -36.07 -37.01 3.57
CA LYS A 115 -36.71 -36.16 2.55
C LYS A 115 -36.07 -34.76 2.50
N LYS A 116 -35.72 -34.18 3.65
CA LYS A 116 -34.99 -32.91 3.74
C LYS A 116 -33.60 -33.01 3.09
N ALA A 117 -32.80 -34.01 3.45
CA ALA A 117 -31.47 -34.23 2.88
C ALA A 117 -31.50 -34.43 1.35
N ASN A 118 -32.51 -35.14 0.83
CA ASN A 118 -32.72 -35.26 -0.62
C ASN A 118 -32.98 -33.91 -1.29
N LYS A 119 -33.79 -33.03 -0.67
CA LYS A 119 -34.03 -31.67 -1.19
C LYS A 119 -32.76 -30.83 -1.16
N GLU A 120 -32.05 -30.83 -0.03
CA GLU A 120 -30.76 -30.12 0.11
C GLU A 120 -29.74 -30.62 -0.93
N PHE A 121 -29.68 -31.92 -1.19
CA PHE A 121 -28.82 -32.49 -2.24
C PHE A 121 -29.17 -31.95 -3.63
N GLN A 122 -30.44 -31.82 -3.98
CA GLN A 122 -30.81 -31.23 -5.28
C GLN A 122 -30.36 -29.77 -5.39
N ILE A 123 -30.45 -28.98 -4.31
CA ILE A 123 -29.96 -27.59 -4.28
C ILE A 123 -28.46 -27.54 -4.56
N PHE A 124 -27.65 -28.37 -3.88
CA PHE A 124 -26.20 -28.40 -4.13
C PHE A 124 -25.87 -28.92 -5.53
N ARG A 125 -26.60 -29.93 -6.01
CA ARG A 125 -26.42 -30.44 -7.37
C ARG A 125 -26.72 -29.38 -8.43
N GLU A 126 -27.74 -28.56 -8.19
CA GLU A 126 -28.13 -27.46 -9.07
C GLU A 126 -27.04 -26.38 -9.11
N ILE A 127 -26.58 -25.89 -7.96
CA ILE A 127 -25.54 -24.84 -7.95
C ILE A 127 -24.22 -25.33 -8.53
N PHE A 128 -23.83 -26.58 -8.27
CA PHE A 128 -22.61 -27.17 -8.84
C PHE A 128 -22.70 -27.43 -10.34
N LYS A 129 -23.91 -27.46 -10.90
CA LYS A 129 -24.13 -27.56 -12.35
C LYS A 129 -24.17 -26.19 -13.02
N GLU A 130 -24.68 -25.17 -12.32
CA GLU A 130 -24.81 -23.81 -12.85
C GLU A 130 -23.50 -23.01 -12.79
N PHE A 131 -22.61 -23.31 -11.83
CA PHE A 131 -21.36 -22.57 -11.63
C PHE A 131 -20.14 -23.50 -11.68
N ASP A 132 -19.39 -23.43 -12.78
CA ASP A 132 -18.21 -24.27 -13.00
C ASP A 132 -17.00 -23.85 -12.15
N GLN A 133 -16.98 -22.62 -11.63
CA GLN A 133 -15.85 -22.02 -10.90
C GLN A 133 -15.81 -22.34 -9.40
N ILE A 134 -16.23 -23.54 -9.00
CA ILE A 134 -16.28 -23.92 -7.58
C ILE A 134 -14.97 -24.61 -7.19
N ASN A 135 -14.10 -23.83 -6.56
CA ASN A 135 -12.82 -24.27 -5.98
C ASN A 135 -12.96 -24.72 -4.51
N SER A 136 -11.85 -25.15 -3.90
CA SER A 136 -11.81 -25.62 -2.51
C SER A 136 -12.32 -24.59 -1.49
N SER A 137 -11.94 -23.31 -1.61
CA SER A 137 -12.34 -22.25 -0.66
C SER A 137 -13.85 -22.01 -0.63
N ILE A 138 -14.50 -22.06 -1.80
CA ILE A 138 -15.96 -21.93 -1.91
C ILE A 138 -16.65 -23.14 -1.29
N LEU A 139 -16.12 -24.35 -1.53
CA LEU A 139 -16.65 -25.58 -0.93
C LEU A 139 -16.54 -25.56 0.59
N GLU A 140 -15.42 -25.07 1.14
CA GLU A 140 -15.25 -24.85 2.58
C GLU A 140 -16.26 -23.83 3.12
N GLY A 141 -16.40 -22.67 2.47
CA GLY A 141 -17.39 -21.67 2.83
C GLY A 141 -18.84 -22.20 2.79
N LEU A 142 -19.18 -23.05 1.82
CA LEU A 142 -20.47 -23.74 1.74
C LEU A 142 -20.67 -24.76 2.87
N ILE A 143 -19.61 -25.47 3.29
CA ILE A 143 -19.67 -26.40 4.42
C ILE A 143 -19.96 -25.62 5.71
N ASP A 144 -19.21 -24.55 5.95
CA ASP A 144 -19.28 -23.76 7.18
C ASP A 144 -20.60 -23.01 7.29
N ASN A 145 -21.13 -22.52 6.16
CA ASN A 145 -22.38 -21.75 6.13
C ASN A 145 -23.58 -22.53 5.55
N LYS A 146 -23.53 -23.87 5.56
CA LYS A 146 -24.53 -24.75 4.91
C LYS A 146 -25.98 -24.35 5.22
N GLN A 147 -26.32 -24.10 6.49
CA GLN A 147 -27.70 -23.78 6.87
C GLN A 147 -28.13 -22.39 6.37
N LEU A 148 -27.24 -21.39 6.44
CA LEU A 148 -27.51 -20.04 5.93
C LEU A 148 -27.68 -20.07 4.42
N PHE A 149 -26.76 -20.74 3.70
CA PHE A 149 -26.84 -20.90 2.25
C PHE A 149 -28.15 -21.56 1.82
N LEU A 150 -28.54 -22.68 2.46
CA LEU A 150 -29.79 -23.37 2.14
C LEU A 150 -31.03 -22.51 2.41
N LYS A 151 -31.00 -21.69 3.47
CA LYS A 151 -32.08 -20.75 3.81
C LYS A 151 -32.24 -19.67 2.74
N GLU A 152 -31.12 -19.12 2.27
CA GLU A 152 -31.09 -17.99 1.32
C GLU A 152 -30.92 -18.41 -0.14
N PHE A 153 -30.92 -19.71 -0.46
CA PHE A 153 -30.55 -20.24 -1.78
C PHE A 153 -31.31 -19.59 -2.93
N SER A 154 -32.63 -19.42 -2.81
CA SER A 154 -33.44 -18.81 -3.88
C SER A 154 -33.06 -17.36 -4.15
N ARG A 155 -32.74 -16.60 -3.10
CA ARG A 155 -32.28 -15.20 -3.18
C ARG A 155 -30.88 -15.12 -3.77
N ILE A 156 -29.95 -15.96 -3.29
CA ILE A 156 -28.59 -16.08 -3.84
C ILE A 156 -28.63 -16.41 -5.33
N LYS A 157 -29.42 -17.43 -5.72
CA LYS A 157 -29.59 -17.82 -7.11
C LYS A 157 -30.10 -16.66 -7.97
N ASN A 158 -31.05 -15.88 -7.45
CA ASN A 158 -31.56 -14.71 -8.13
C ASN A 158 -30.46 -13.66 -8.35
N ILE A 159 -29.65 -13.33 -7.33
CA ILE A 159 -28.51 -12.42 -7.45
C ILE A 159 -27.52 -12.88 -8.52
N LEU A 160 -27.11 -14.14 -8.48
CA LEU A 160 -26.15 -14.69 -9.44
C LEU A 160 -26.70 -14.66 -10.87
N LYS A 161 -28.00 -14.90 -11.05
CA LYS A 161 -28.67 -14.81 -12.35
C LYS A 161 -28.79 -13.36 -12.85
N ILE A 162 -29.14 -12.42 -11.97
CA ILE A 162 -29.24 -10.99 -12.31
C ILE A 162 -27.89 -10.47 -12.82
N HIS A 163 -26.78 -10.93 -12.23
CA HIS A 163 -25.43 -10.49 -12.58
C HIS A 163 -24.65 -11.51 -13.41
N GLN A 164 -25.33 -12.45 -14.07
CA GLN A 164 -24.70 -13.51 -14.87
C GLN A 164 -23.83 -12.96 -16.02
N ASP A 165 -24.15 -11.76 -16.51
CA ASP A 165 -23.45 -11.05 -17.57
C ASP A 165 -22.29 -10.17 -17.06
N TYR A 166 -22.16 -10.02 -15.74
CA TYR A 166 -21.16 -9.17 -15.13
C TYR A 166 -20.11 -10.01 -14.38
N LYS A 167 -19.17 -10.58 -15.15
CA LYS A 167 -18.16 -11.50 -14.63
C LYS A 167 -17.38 -10.97 -13.41
N ALA A 168 -17.01 -9.69 -13.42
CA ALA A 168 -16.19 -9.11 -12.35
C ALA A 168 -16.87 -9.15 -10.96
N ILE A 169 -18.19 -8.94 -10.88
CA ILE A 169 -18.90 -9.06 -9.60
C ILE A 169 -19.09 -10.52 -9.20
N LEU A 170 -19.29 -11.44 -10.15
CA LEU A 170 -19.36 -12.87 -9.86
C LEU A 170 -18.03 -13.37 -9.29
N ASP A 171 -16.91 -13.02 -9.93
CA ASP A 171 -15.57 -13.36 -9.47
C ASP A 171 -15.35 -12.80 -8.05
N ASN A 172 -15.78 -11.57 -7.76
CA ASN A 172 -15.71 -10.97 -6.42
C ASN A 172 -16.58 -11.72 -5.38
N ILE A 173 -17.82 -12.09 -5.72
CA ILE A 173 -18.71 -12.87 -4.86
C ILE A 173 -18.09 -14.23 -4.53
N PHE A 174 -17.58 -14.95 -5.54
CA PHE A 174 -17.02 -16.28 -5.35
C PHE A 174 -15.69 -16.26 -4.61
N HIS A 175 -14.84 -15.26 -4.86
CA HIS A 175 -13.61 -15.07 -4.12
C HIS A 175 -13.88 -14.79 -2.63
N ASN A 176 -14.91 -14.00 -2.33
CA ASN A 176 -15.28 -13.60 -0.97
C ASN A 176 -16.51 -14.37 -0.43
N PHE A 177 -16.72 -15.61 -0.88
CA PHE A 177 -18.00 -16.30 -0.69
C PHE A 177 -18.41 -16.50 0.77
N ASN A 178 -17.47 -16.81 1.65
CA ASN A 178 -17.74 -16.93 3.09
C ASN A 178 -18.30 -15.62 3.68
N TYR A 179 -17.65 -14.49 3.36
CA TYR A 179 -18.10 -13.17 3.79
C TYR A 179 -19.45 -12.80 3.15
N PHE A 180 -19.63 -13.14 1.87
CA PHE A 180 -20.87 -12.93 1.13
C PHE A 180 -22.06 -13.59 1.81
N ILE A 181 -21.96 -14.86 2.20
CA ILE A 181 -23.06 -15.57 2.85
C ILE A 181 -23.34 -15.04 4.26
N GLN A 182 -22.31 -14.71 5.02
CA GLN A 182 -22.47 -14.18 6.38
C GLN A 182 -23.14 -12.81 6.44
N ASN A 183 -23.00 -12.02 5.36
CA ASN A 183 -23.52 -10.65 5.26
C ASN A 183 -24.52 -10.49 4.10
N PHE A 184 -25.19 -11.59 3.72
CA PHE A 184 -25.97 -11.68 2.49
C PHE A 184 -27.06 -10.61 2.37
N ASP A 185 -27.82 -10.33 3.44
CA ASP A 185 -28.91 -9.35 3.38
C ASP A 185 -28.43 -7.95 2.96
N LEU A 186 -27.29 -7.50 3.50
CA LEU A 186 -26.69 -6.20 3.17
C LEU A 186 -26.13 -6.17 1.74
N ILE A 187 -25.51 -7.27 1.31
CA ILE A 187 -24.92 -7.38 -0.02
C ILE A 187 -26.03 -7.49 -1.07
N GLU A 188 -27.10 -8.25 -0.81
CA GLU A 188 -28.25 -8.35 -1.70
C GLU A 188 -28.90 -6.98 -1.93
N GLU A 189 -29.17 -6.23 -0.86
CA GLU A 189 -29.71 -4.86 -0.93
C GLU A 189 -28.85 -3.98 -1.83
N TRP A 190 -27.53 -4.01 -1.63
CA TRP A 190 -26.57 -3.24 -2.42
C TRP A 190 -26.56 -3.65 -3.90
N LEU A 191 -26.42 -4.95 -4.18
CA LEU A 191 -26.30 -5.48 -5.54
C LEU A 191 -27.59 -5.35 -6.37
N LEU A 192 -28.75 -5.16 -5.72
CA LEU A 192 -30.03 -4.86 -6.37
C LEU A 192 -30.30 -3.36 -6.52
N SER A 193 -29.48 -2.50 -5.94
CA SER A 193 -29.72 -1.06 -5.95
C SER A 193 -29.43 -0.39 -7.31
N ASP A 194 -30.16 0.69 -7.59
CA ASP A 194 -29.87 1.55 -8.75
C ASP A 194 -28.49 2.20 -8.66
N ASP A 195 -28.00 2.48 -7.44
CA ASP A 195 -26.69 3.08 -7.21
C ASP A 195 -25.55 2.13 -7.61
N PHE A 196 -25.66 0.83 -7.32
CA PHE A 196 -24.72 -0.18 -7.83
C PHE A 196 -24.78 -0.28 -9.35
N LYS A 197 -26.00 -0.27 -9.92
CA LYS A 197 -26.20 -0.38 -11.37
C LYS A 197 -25.54 0.79 -12.11
N GLU A 198 -25.77 2.03 -11.68
CA GLU A 198 -25.20 3.21 -12.33
C GLU A 198 -23.69 3.34 -12.12
N ARG A 199 -23.16 2.97 -10.95
CA ARG A 199 -21.71 3.07 -10.70
C ARG A 199 -20.87 1.99 -11.35
N TYR A 200 -21.36 0.75 -11.35
CA TYR A 200 -20.53 -0.41 -11.67
C TYR A 200 -21.06 -1.18 -12.88
N LYS A 201 -22.34 -1.55 -12.88
CA LYS A 201 -22.88 -2.45 -13.89
C LYS A 201 -22.97 -1.82 -15.27
N LYS A 202 -23.45 -0.57 -15.36
CA LYS A 202 -23.69 0.14 -16.64
C LYS A 202 -22.45 0.26 -17.51
N GLU A 203 -21.29 0.51 -16.89
CA GLU A 203 -20.00 0.64 -17.58
C GLU A 203 -19.17 -0.65 -17.54
N ASN A 204 -19.74 -1.75 -17.02
CA ASN A 204 -19.03 -3.02 -16.82
C ASN A 204 -17.68 -2.82 -16.09
N HIS A 205 -17.72 -2.06 -14.98
CA HIS A 205 -16.53 -1.65 -14.26
C HIS A 205 -15.69 -2.88 -13.80
N PRO A 206 -14.37 -2.90 -13.98
CA PRO A 206 -13.56 -4.10 -13.71
C PRO A 206 -13.44 -4.48 -12.22
N TYR A 207 -13.70 -3.53 -11.32
CA TYR A 207 -13.57 -3.73 -9.87
C TYR A 207 -14.85 -3.28 -9.13
N PRO A 208 -15.98 -4.02 -9.25
CA PRO A 208 -17.21 -3.67 -8.55
C PRO A 208 -17.10 -3.96 -7.06
N SER A 209 -17.46 -2.99 -6.23
CA SER A 209 -17.50 -3.13 -4.76
C SER A 209 -18.59 -4.11 -4.34
N LEU A 210 -18.26 -5.03 -3.43
CA LEU A 210 -19.21 -6.01 -2.88
C LEU A 210 -20.18 -5.39 -1.85
N LEU A 211 -19.82 -4.25 -1.26
CA LEU A 211 -20.62 -3.53 -0.27
C LEU A 211 -20.88 -2.10 -0.74
N ASP A 212 -21.94 -1.48 -0.22
CA ASP A 212 -22.29 -0.08 -0.50
C ASP A 212 -21.23 0.88 0.06
N PRO A 213 -20.47 1.59 -0.80
CA PRO A 213 -19.46 2.55 -0.35
C PRO A 213 -20.03 3.69 0.50
N LYS A 214 -21.29 4.09 0.30
CA LYS A 214 -21.92 5.15 1.10
C LYS A 214 -22.10 4.71 2.55
N LYS A 215 -22.72 3.54 2.76
CA LYS A 215 -22.90 2.96 4.10
C LYS A 215 -21.56 2.69 4.80
N LEU A 216 -20.55 2.24 4.06
CA LEU A 216 -19.21 1.98 4.62
C LEU A 216 -18.54 3.19 5.26
N ASN A 217 -18.88 4.41 4.81
CA ASN A 217 -18.36 5.65 5.39
C ASN A 217 -19.10 6.09 6.67
N ASP A 218 -20.29 5.54 6.95
CA ASP A 218 -21.04 5.84 8.18
C ASP A 218 -20.56 4.95 9.33
N LYS A 219 -20.06 5.57 10.39
CA LYS A 219 -19.57 4.86 11.59
C LYS A 219 -20.69 4.19 12.40
N ASN A 220 -21.93 4.60 12.20
CA ASN A 220 -23.10 4.02 12.88
C ASN A 220 -23.56 2.72 12.22
N GLU A 221 -23.13 2.45 10.98
CA GLU A 221 -23.43 1.21 10.30
C GLU A 221 -22.70 0.03 10.97
N LYS A 222 -23.39 -1.11 11.02
CA LYS A 222 -22.84 -2.35 11.62
C LYS A 222 -21.56 -2.78 10.92
N ILE A 223 -21.44 -2.55 9.63
CA ILE A 223 -20.27 -2.85 8.79
C ILE A 223 -19.80 -1.54 8.17
N ASN A 224 -18.57 -1.14 8.48
CA ASN A 224 -17.99 0.11 8.01
C ASN A 224 -16.45 0.01 7.95
N TYR A 225 -15.79 1.03 7.39
CA TYR A 225 -14.34 0.99 7.19
C TYR A 225 -13.49 0.80 8.47
N HIS A 226 -14.04 1.06 9.67
CA HIS A 226 -13.32 0.88 10.93
C HIS A 226 -13.31 -0.58 11.41
N ASN A 227 -14.21 -1.42 10.91
CA ASN A 227 -14.31 -2.83 11.32
C ASN A 227 -13.98 -3.83 10.20
N ILE A 228 -13.75 -3.35 8.97
CA ILE A 228 -13.20 -4.16 7.87
C ILE A 228 -11.67 -3.98 7.82
N PRO A 229 -10.88 -5.06 7.89
CA PRO A 229 -9.44 -5.01 7.61
C PRO A 229 -9.15 -4.52 6.20
N ALA A 230 -8.05 -3.78 6.01
CA ALA A 230 -7.70 -3.20 4.71
C ALA A 230 -7.51 -4.26 3.62
N GLU A 231 -6.95 -5.41 3.98
CA GLU A 231 -6.73 -6.55 3.08
C GLU A 231 -8.06 -7.13 2.58
N LEU A 232 -9.02 -7.30 3.49
CA LEU A 232 -10.36 -7.77 3.12
C LEU A 232 -11.12 -6.73 2.28
N ALA A 233 -10.95 -5.44 2.61
CA ALA A 233 -11.49 -4.35 1.80
C ALA A 233 -10.93 -4.37 0.37
N TRP A 234 -9.64 -4.65 0.22
CA TRP A 234 -9.02 -4.85 -1.09
C TRP A 234 -9.62 -6.05 -1.83
N GLU A 235 -9.71 -7.23 -1.20
CA GLU A 235 -10.26 -8.42 -1.84
C GLU A 235 -11.73 -8.25 -2.27
N MET A 236 -12.51 -7.49 -1.53
CA MET A 236 -13.91 -7.18 -1.86
C MET A 236 -14.09 -6.02 -2.85
N ASN A 237 -12.99 -5.50 -3.41
CA ASN A 237 -12.94 -4.34 -4.32
C ASN A 237 -13.62 -3.08 -3.73
N LEU A 238 -13.50 -2.88 -2.41
CA LEU A 238 -14.02 -1.66 -1.79
C LEU A 238 -13.20 -0.45 -2.23
N PRO A 239 -13.83 0.71 -2.52
CA PRO A 239 -13.08 1.94 -2.73
C PRO A 239 -12.43 2.41 -1.43
N LEU A 240 -11.49 3.35 -1.54
CA LEU A 240 -10.94 4.01 -0.35
C LEU A 240 -12.05 4.79 0.38
N PRO A 241 -11.96 4.94 1.72
CA PRO A 241 -12.83 5.84 2.46
C PRO A 241 -12.89 7.24 1.83
N ASP A 242 -14.06 7.87 1.76
CA ASP A 242 -14.28 9.10 0.97
C ASP A 242 -13.92 10.39 1.73
N ASN A 243 -13.28 10.27 2.89
CA ASN A 243 -12.94 11.37 3.82
C ASN A 243 -11.60 12.05 3.49
N TYR A 244 -11.17 12.04 2.22
CA TYR A 244 -10.11 12.89 1.70
C TYR A 244 -10.68 13.93 0.75
N GLU A 245 -10.10 15.13 0.75
CA GLU A 245 -10.65 16.28 0.02
C GLU A 245 -10.02 16.43 -1.38
N PHE A 246 -8.75 16.04 -1.52
CA PHE A 246 -8.06 16.07 -2.80
C PHE A 246 -6.93 15.04 -2.90
N VAL A 247 -6.49 14.79 -4.13
CA VAL A 247 -5.33 13.97 -4.44
C VAL A 247 -4.20 14.89 -4.92
N TRP A 248 -3.00 14.69 -4.40
CA TRP A 248 -1.80 15.43 -4.78
C TRP A 248 -0.88 14.55 -5.61
N LEU A 249 -0.75 14.88 -6.88
CA LEU A 249 0.14 14.25 -7.84
C LEU A 249 1.44 15.04 -7.98
N GLY A 250 2.54 14.33 -8.10
CA GLY A 250 3.86 14.91 -8.29
C GLY A 250 4.90 13.81 -8.46
N GLY A 251 6.17 14.18 -8.36
CA GLY A 251 7.31 13.28 -8.45
C GLY A 251 8.40 13.69 -7.48
N HIS A 252 9.47 12.90 -7.46
CA HIS A 252 10.65 13.21 -6.66
C HIS A 252 11.30 14.53 -7.06
N ALA A 253 12.14 15.05 -6.15
CA ALA A 253 13.08 16.13 -6.42
C ALA A 253 12.46 17.52 -6.78
N MET A 254 11.16 17.73 -6.59
CA MET A 254 10.50 19.02 -6.89
C MET A 254 10.20 19.92 -5.68
N GLY A 255 10.55 19.51 -4.45
CA GLY A 255 10.33 20.34 -3.24
C GLY A 255 9.12 19.93 -2.39
N CYS A 256 8.57 18.74 -2.61
CA CYS A 256 7.34 18.29 -1.94
C CYS A 256 7.50 18.04 -0.44
N ALA A 257 8.70 17.79 0.07
CA ALA A 257 8.92 17.74 1.51
C ALA A 257 8.58 19.08 2.19
N ALA A 258 8.94 20.22 1.58
CA ALA A 258 8.61 21.53 2.10
C ALA A 258 7.10 21.81 2.02
N LEU A 259 6.48 21.51 0.87
CA LEU A 259 5.04 21.70 0.69
C LEU A 259 4.21 20.81 1.64
N ASN A 260 4.68 19.59 1.95
CA ASN A 260 4.05 18.75 2.96
C ASN A 260 4.06 19.41 4.35
N LEU A 261 5.19 19.99 4.77
CA LEU A 261 5.26 20.76 6.03
C LEU A 261 4.31 21.97 6.02
N PHE A 262 4.15 22.64 4.87
CA PHE A 262 3.21 23.75 4.73
C PHE A 262 1.75 23.28 4.82
N PHE A 263 1.41 22.15 4.21
CA PHE A 263 0.10 21.51 4.36
C PHE A 263 -0.19 21.11 5.79
N GLN A 264 0.76 20.51 6.50
CA GLN A 264 0.61 20.16 7.91
C GLN A 264 0.39 21.40 8.78
N ARG A 265 1.11 22.51 8.52
CA ARG A 265 0.88 23.79 9.21
C ARG A 265 -0.51 24.36 8.94
N CYS A 266 -1.12 23.98 7.82
CA CYS A 266 -2.49 24.34 7.43
C CYS A 266 -3.52 23.26 7.80
N ASN A 267 -3.20 22.37 8.75
CA ASN A 267 -4.05 21.27 9.22
C ASN A 267 -4.48 20.26 8.14
N VAL A 268 -3.74 20.16 7.04
CA VAL A 268 -3.95 19.12 6.03
C VAL A 268 -3.12 17.90 6.41
N ASN A 269 -3.79 16.79 6.68
CA ASN A 269 -3.16 15.50 6.90
C ASN A 269 -2.81 14.85 5.56
N VAL A 270 -1.53 14.82 5.25
CA VAL A 270 -0.97 14.15 4.07
C VAL A 270 0.33 13.47 4.45
N LYS A 271 0.51 12.23 3.98
CA LYS A 271 1.71 11.44 4.25
C LYS A 271 2.29 10.87 2.96
N TRP A 272 3.62 10.86 2.92
CA TRP A 272 4.36 10.17 1.87
C TRP A 272 4.32 8.67 2.14
N CYS A 273 3.85 7.91 1.16
CA CYS A 273 3.73 6.46 1.24
C CYS A 273 4.98 5.72 0.73
N GLY A 274 5.97 6.41 0.14
CA GLY A 274 7.15 5.77 -0.44
C GLY A 274 6.86 4.94 -1.69
N TYR A 275 7.80 4.05 -2.02
CA TYR A 275 7.80 3.21 -3.22
C TYR A 275 6.99 1.91 -3.04
N LEU A 276 5.67 2.05 -2.99
CA LEU A 276 4.75 0.93 -2.82
C LEU A 276 4.08 0.51 -4.15
N ASN A 277 3.73 -0.77 -4.26
CA ASN A 277 2.86 -1.31 -5.32
C ASN A 277 1.38 -0.90 -5.07
N GLY A 278 0.45 -1.35 -5.92
CA GLY A 278 -0.96 -0.97 -5.82
C GLY A 278 -1.63 -1.44 -4.52
N PHE A 279 -1.40 -2.69 -4.11
CA PHE A 279 -1.96 -3.26 -2.89
C PHE A 279 -1.44 -2.55 -1.63
N ASP A 280 -0.12 -2.47 -1.46
CA ASP A 280 0.50 -1.85 -0.28
C ASP A 280 0.11 -0.37 -0.16
N ARG A 281 -0.05 0.31 -1.30
CA ARG A 281 -0.50 1.70 -1.34
C ARG A 281 -1.98 1.84 -1.00
N PHE A 282 -2.83 0.90 -1.40
CA PHE A 282 -4.22 0.86 -0.94
C PHE A 282 -4.27 0.73 0.58
N VAL A 283 -3.58 -0.28 1.14
CA VAL A 283 -3.54 -0.56 2.58
C VAL A 283 -3.03 0.65 3.36
N PHE A 284 -1.93 1.27 2.91
CA PHE A 284 -1.40 2.49 3.53
C PHE A 284 -2.42 3.62 3.56
N ASN A 285 -3.06 3.93 2.43
CA ASN A 285 -4.04 5.02 2.34
C ASN A 285 -5.31 4.69 3.12
N TYR A 286 -5.75 3.44 3.11
CA TYR A 286 -6.88 2.97 3.89
C TYR A 286 -6.66 3.23 5.38
N HIS A 287 -5.51 2.79 5.92
CA HIS A 287 -5.17 3.04 7.33
C HIS A 287 -5.00 4.52 7.65
N LEU A 288 -4.41 5.30 6.74
CA LEU A 288 -4.30 6.75 6.89
C LEU A 288 -5.68 7.39 7.08
N LEU A 289 -6.64 7.03 6.23
CA LEU A 289 -7.97 7.61 6.21
C LEU A 289 -8.83 7.17 7.40
N VAL A 290 -8.78 5.89 7.76
CA VAL A 290 -9.50 5.35 8.93
C VAL A 290 -8.98 5.96 10.23
N SER A 291 -7.65 6.03 10.38
CA SER A 291 -7.02 6.55 11.60
C SER A 291 -7.19 8.07 11.77
N ASN A 292 -7.53 8.79 10.69
CA ASN A 292 -7.64 10.25 10.67
C ASN A 292 -9.02 10.70 10.15
N SER A 293 -10.08 10.00 10.58
CA SER A 293 -11.43 10.20 10.07
C SER A 293 -12.04 11.59 10.31
N SER A 294 -11.54 12.35 11.30
CA SER A 294 -11.95 13.73 11.58
C SER A 294 -10.98 14.79 11.03
N SER A 295 -9.87 14.38 10.43
CA SER A 295 -8.86 15.29 9.89
C SER A 295 -9.22 15.73 8.47
N TYR A 296 -8.71 16.88 8.06
CA TYR A 296 -8.73 17.29 6.66
C TYR A 296 -7.68 16.48 5.89
N ASN A 297 -8.07 15.39 5.21
CA ASN A 297 -7.11 14.49 4.56
C ASN A 297 -6.86 14.84 3.10
N ALA A 298 -5.61 14.65 2.66
CA ALA A 298 -5.24 14.63 1.24
C ALA A 298 -4.36 13.41 0.96
N LEU A 299 -4.52 12.81 -0.22
CA LEU A 299 -3.77 11.62 -0.61
C LEU A 299 -2.65 11.98 -1.58
N GLN A 300 -1.41 11.63 -1.22
CA GLN A 300 -0.24 11.89 -2.06
C GLN A 300 0.05 10.68 -2.96
N ILE A 301 0.06 10.90 -4.28
CA ILE A 301 0.41 9.86 -5.26
C ILE A 301 1.64 10.27 -6.06
N PHE A 302 2.78 9.84 -5.53
CA PHE A 302 4.11 10.12 -6.03
C PHE A 302 4.82 8.79 -6.25
N GLU A 303 5.76 8.75 -7.19
CA GLU A 303 6.73 7.65 -7.32
C GLU A 303 6.07 6.28 -7.41
N TYR A 304 5.24 6.11 -8.43
CA TYR A 304 4.56 4.85 -8.64
C TYR A 304 5.51 3.85 -9.30
N ARG A 305 5.71 2.68 -8.67
CA ARG A 305 6.49 1.60 -9.26
C ARG A 305 5.66 0.92 -10.34
N THR A 306 5.64 1.51 -11.54
CA THR A 306 4.85 1.07 -12.72
C THR A 306 5.23 -0.31 -13.28
N PHE A 307 6.07 -1.10 -12.58
CA PHE A 307 6.77 -2.25 -13.16
C PHE A 307 6.46 -3.61 -12.54
N THR A 308 5.70 -3.68 -11.44
CA THR A 308 5.54 -4.95 -10.70
C THR A 308 4.22 -5.67 -10.98
N ASN A 309 3.10 -4.95 -11.15
CA ASN A 309 1.79 -5.57 -11.45
C ASN A 309 0.77 -4.56 -12.01
N LYS A 310 0.40 -4.71 -13.29
CA LYS A 310 -0.58 -3.83 -13.96
C LYS A 310 -2.01 -3.98 -13.41
N PHE A 311 -2.38 -5.19 -12.99
CA PHE A 311 -3.71 -5.45 -12.43
C PHE A 311 -3.89 -4.73 -11.10
N GLU A 312 -2.89 -4.78 -10.21
CA GLU A 312 -2.92 -4.03 -8.95
C GLU A 312 -2.94 -2.51 -9.18
N GLU A 313 -2.23 -2.02 -10.21
CA GLU A 313 -2.24 -0.60 -10.57
C GLU A 313 -3.65 -0.14 -10.93
N GLU A 314 -4.30 -0.80 -11.88
CA GLU A 314 -5.65 -0.45 -12.31
C GLU A 314 -6.66 -0.58 -11.16
N LYS A 315 -6.55 -1.64 -10.35
CA LYS A 315 -7.38 -1.84 -9.16
C LYS A 315 -7.20 -0.71 -8.15
N PHE A 316 -5.96 -0.35 -7.82
CA PHE A 316 -5.69 0.74 -6.87
C PHE A 316 -6.28 2.06 -7.34
N PHE A 317 -6.06 2.46 -8.58
CA PHE A 317 -6.61 3.73 -9.09
C PHE A 317 -8.14 3.71 -9.20
N SER A 318 -8.76 2.54 -9.40
CA SER A 318 -10.22 2.41 -9.39
C SER A 318 -10.86 2.68 -8.01
N SER A 319 -10.08 2.63 -6.94
CA SER A 319 -10.55 2.90 -5.58
C SER A 319 -10.76 4.39 -5.25
N PHE A 320 -10.31 5.30 -6.14
CA PHE A 320 -10.44 6.74 -5.96
C PHE A 320 -11.79 7.25 -6.47
N SER A 321 -12.30 8.28 -5.82
CA SER A 321 -13.50 8.98 -6.24
C SER A 321 -13.18 9.94 -7.38
N SER A 322 -13.88 9.78 -8.51
CA SER A 322 -13.71 10.65 -9.70
C SER A 322 -14.07 12.11 -9.44
N LYS A 323 -14.82 12.39 -8.37
CA LYS A 323 -15.30 13.74 -7.99
C LYS A 323 -14.24 14.60 -7.30
N LYS A 324 -13.16 14.00 -6.80
CA LYS A 324 -12.16 14.70 -5.97
C LYS A 324 -11.29 15.61 -6.84
N LYS A 325 -10.85 16.73 -6.26
CA LYS A 325 -9.93 17.66 -6.94
C LYS A 325 -8.53 17.07 -6.96
N ILE A 326 -7.75 17.45 -7.96
CA ILE A 326 -6.37 17.00 -8.15
C ILE A 326 -5.43 18.20 -8.13
N LEU A 327 -4.47 18.21 -7.20
CA LEU A 327 -3.33 19.11 -7.23
C LEU A 327 -2.19 18.43 -7.98
N ILE A 328 -1.62 19.09 -9.00
CA ILE A 328 -0.54 18.54 -9.80
C ILE A 328 0.66 19.47 -9.70
N SER A 329 1.76 18.98 -9.13
CA SER A 329 2.99 19.74 -8.98
C SER A 329 3.91 19.55 -10.18
N TYR A 330 4.40 20.67 -10.72
CA TYR A 330 5.37 20.72 -11.81
C TYR A 330 6.54 21.64 -11.45
N LYS A 331 7.69 21.35 -12.04
CA LYS A 331 8.90 22.13 -11.88
C LYS A 331 9.74 21.96 -13.13
N ASP A 332 10.62 22.93 -13.40
CA ASP A 332 11.65 22.80 -14.42
C ASP A 332 12.35 21.42 -14.30
N PRO A 333 12.24 20.56 -15.33
CA PRO A 333 12.83 19.22 -15.31
C PRO A 333 14.32 19.22 -15.01
N PHE A 334 15.07 20.21 -15.49
CA PHE A 334 16.52 20.29 -15.28
C PHE A 334 16.87 20.67 -13.85
N THR A 335 16.04 21.48 -13.19
CA THR A 335 16.20 21.71 -11.75
C THR A 335 15.90 20.44 -10.95
N MET A 336 14.93 19.63 -11.37
CA MET A 336 14.65 18.33 -10.73
C MET A 336 15.80 17.32 -10.93
N ILE A 337 16.32 17.21 -12.17
CA ILE A 337 17.47 16.36 -12.52
C ILE A 337 18.70 16.79 -11.71
N LYS A 338 18.97 18.09 -11.61
CA LYS A 338 20.03 18.61 -10.74
C LYS A 338 19.86 18.15 -9.30
N THR A 339 18.65 18.26 -8.76
CA THR A 339 18.39 17.85 -7.37
C THR A 339 18.66 16.36 -7.16
N ILE A 340 18.22 15.46 -8.06
CA ILE A 340 18.45 14.02 -7.89
C ILE A 340 19.93 13.64 -8.04
N LEU A 341 20.64 14.24 -8.99
CA LEU A 341 22.07 13.97 -9.18
C LEU A 341 22.88 14.38 -7.94
N ASN A 342 22.52 15.51 -7.32
CA ASN A 342 23.20 16.02 -6.14
C ASN A 342 22.78 15.38 -4.82
N ALA A 343 21.56 14.81 -4.73
CA ALA A 343 21.08 14.10 -3.55
C ALA A 343 21.74 12.72 -3.34
N ASN A 344 22.32 12.14 -4.40
CA ASN A 344 23.01 10.85 -4.33
C ASN A 344 24.42 11.00 -3.74
N ILE A 345 24.51 10.99 -2.42
CA ILE A 345 25.77 11.02 -1.66
C ILE A 345 26.07 9.60 -1.16
N VAL A 346 27.24 9.08 -1.54
CA VAL A 346 27.68 7.72 -1.18
C VAL A 346 28.67 7.77 -0.02
N LYS A 347 28.53 6.81 0.90
CA LYS A 347 29.44 6.61 2.03
C LYS A 347 30.61 5.72 1.61
N SER A 348 31.81 6.03 2.09
CA SER A 348 32.97 5.14 1.98
C SER A 348 32.83 3.94 2.93
N GLU A 349 33.15 2.74 2.43
CA GLU A 349 32.92 1.45 3.10
C GLU A 349 33.70 1.28 4.43
N TYR A 350 34.73 2.10 4.66
CA TYR A 350 35.71 1.91 5.74
C TYR A 350 35.47 2.69 7.04
N TYR A 351 34.34 3.39 7.21
CA TYR A 351 34.19 4.33 8.34
C TYR A 351 33.03 4.05 9.30
N ILE A 352 33.37 3.97 10.59
CA ILE A 352 32.43 3.95 11.72
C ILE A 352 31.77 5.33 11.86
N GLN A 353 30.52 5.32 12.35
CA GLN A 353 29.56 6.42 12.33
C GLN A 353 29.82 7.53 13.37
N ASP A 354 31.02 7.62 13.92
CA ASP A 354 31.26 8.61 14.96
C ASP A 354 31.33 10.01 14.35
N LYS A 355 30.33 10.84 14.72
CA LYS A 355 30.20 12.26 14.37
C LYS A 355 30.78 13.18 15.46
N LYS A 356 31.43 12.58 16.46
CA LYS A 356 32.15 13.25 17.53
C LYS A 356 33.56 13.66 17.05
N LEU A 357 33.92 14.90 17.33
CA LEU A 357 35.14 15.56 16.91
C LEU A 357 35.87 16.04 18.16
N ASN A 358 37.09 15.54 18.40
CA ASN A 358 37.88 16.02 19.53
C ASN A 358 38.38 17.44 19.23
N ALA A 359 38.06 18.39 20.09
CA ALA A 359 38.39 19.80 19.93
C ALA A 359 39.90 20.05 19.82
N SER A 360 40.73 19.24 20.48
CA SER A 360 42.20 19.32 20.41
C SER A 360 42.76 18.87 19.06
N ASN A 361 42.05 18.02 18.32
CA ASN A 361 42.45 17.49 17.00
C ASN A 361 41.49 17.90 15.87
N ILE A 362 40.85 19.07 16.00
CA ILE A 362 39.73 19.48 15.15
C ILE A 362 40.03 19.42 13.65
N THR A 363 41.23 19.83 13.21
CA THR A 363 41.58 19.81 11.78
C THR A 363 41.53 18.41 11.19
N LYS A 364 42.24 17.47 11.83
CA LYS A 364 42.35 16.09 11.37
C LYS A 364 40.98 15.43 11.41
N ASN A 365 40.28 15.52 12.55
CA ASN A 365 38.98 14.88 12.71
C ASN A 365 37.94 15.44 11.72
N THR A 366 37.95 16.75 11.45
CA THR A 366 37.04 17.34 10.46
C THR A 366 37.32 16.79 9.07
N ILE A 367 38.58 16.77 8.63
CA ILE A 367 38.97 16.25 7.31
C ILE A 367 38.57 14.77 7.19
N ASP A 368 38.86 13.98 8.23
CA ASP A 368 38.54 12.55 8.27
C ASP A 368 37.04 12.28 8.14
N ILE A 369 36.17 13.11 8.75
CA ILE A 369 34.70 13.00 8.58
C ILE A 369 34.26 13.41 7.17
N LEU A 370 34.78 14.53 6.65
CA LEU A 370 34.35 15.07 5.37
C LEU A 370 34.66 14.12 4.22
N GLN A 371 35.82 13.45 4.25
CA GLN A 371 36.25 12.47 3.25
C GLN A 371 35.41 11.18 3.20
N ARG A 372 34.58 10.91 4.22
CA ARG A 372 33.73 9.71 4.27
C ARG A 372 32.60 9.72 3.25
N TYR A 373 32.25 10.90 2.73
CA TYR A 373 31.13 11.07 1.83
C TYR A 373 31.60 11.71 0.53
N LYS A 374 31.08 11.23 -0.60
CA LYS A 374 31.31 11.82 -1.92
C LYS A 374 30.02 11.82 -2.72
N ARG A 375 29.88 12.73 -3.68
CA ARG A 375 28.76 12.66 -4.63
C ARG A 375 28.97 11.48 -5.57
N LYS A 376 27.90 10.73 -5.81
CA LYS A 376 27.87 9.66 -6.81
C LYS A 376 28.10 10.22 -8.21
N TYR A 377 27.49 11.38 -8.49
CA TYR A 377 27.56 12.06 -9.78
C TYR A 377 28.30 13.38 -9.68
N ASN A 378 29.13 13.66 -10.68
CA ASN A 378 29.89 14.89 -10.88
C ASN A 378 30.10 15.11 -12.38
N LYS A 379 30.80 16.18 -12.77
CA LYS A 379 30.94 16.61 -14.17
C LYS A 379 31.54 15.54 -15.09
N TYR A 380 32.33 14.61 -14.54
CA TYR A 380 33.04 13.59 -15.32
C TYR A 380 32.22 12.31 -15.53
N ASN A 381 31.19 12.08 -14.71
CA ASN A 381 30.43 10.82 -14.72
C ASN A 381 28.90 11.00 -14.71
N ILE A 382 28.39 12.17 -15.17
CA ILE A 382 26.94 12.40 -15.35
C ILE A 382 26.31 11.31 -16.22
N LYS A 383 27.04 10.82 -17.23
CA LYS A 383 26.61 9.75 -18.15
C LYS A 383 26.24 8.41 -17.49
N ASP A 384 26.65 8.19 -16.24
CA ASP A 384 26.35 6.98 -15.47
C ASP A 384 24.94 7.05 -14.83
N PHE A 385 24.25 8.19 -14.97
CA PHE A 385 22.87 8.33 -14.51
C PHE A 385 21.91 7.67 -15.50
N ASP A 386 21.05 6.78 -14.99
CA ASP A 386 20.01 6.14 -15.79
C ASP A 386 18.86 7.14 -16.07
N PRO A 387 18.68 7.59 -17.33
CA PRO A 387 17.64 8.56 -17.66
C PRO A 387 16.23 7.99 -17.52
N TYR A 388 16.03 6.67 -17.54
CA TYR A 388 14.71 6.09 -17.40
C TYR A 388 14.14 6.26 -15.98
N LEU A 389 14.98 6.49 -14.97
CA LEU A 389 14.52 6.91 -13.64
C LEU A 389 13.65 8.18 -13.71
N LEU A 390 13.87 9.04 -14.70
CA LEU A 390 13.05 10.23 -14.91
C LEU A 390 11.59 9.86 -15.16
N GLN A 391 11.33 8.87 -16.02
CA GLN A 391 9.98 8.47 -16.43
C GLN A 391 9.16 7.83 -15.31
N HIS A 392 9.81 7.24 -14.31
CA HIS A 392 9.13 6.42 -13.29
C HIS A 392 9.13 7.04 -11.89
N GLN A 393 9.97 8.04 -11.62
CA GLN A 393 10.10 8.62 -10.28
C GLN A 393 9.94 10.14 -10.26
N ILE A 394 10.25 10.82 -11.35
CA ILE A 394 10.45 12.27 -11.37
C ILE A 394 9.37 12.94 -12.23
N LEU A 395 9.25 12.51 -13.48
CA LEU A 395 8.33 13.01 -14.50
C LEU A 395 7.22 11.96 -14.74
N ILE A 396 6.37 11.74 -13.74
CA ILE A 396 5.29 10.73 -13.77
C ILE A 396 3.87 11.30 -13.92
N GLN A 397 3.71 12.62 -13.82
CA GLN A 397 2.43 13.31 -13.77
C GLN A 397 1.51 12.94 -14.94
N GLU A 398 2.01 13.00 -16.19
CA GLU A 398 1.23 12.64 -17.37
C GLU A 398 0.68 11.22 -17.31
N PHE A 399 1.52 10.28 -16.86
CA PHE A 399 1.11 8.89 -16.67
C PHE A 399 0.00 8.78 -15.61
N LEU A 400 0.12 9.48 -14.47
CA LEU A 400 -0.89 9.44 -13.41
C LEU A 400 -2.21 10.09 -13.84
N LEU A 401 -2.16 11.12 -14.68
CA LEU A 401 -3.33 11.86 -15.13
C LEU A 401 -4.31 11.01 -15.94
N LYS A 402 -3.86 9.90 -16.55
CA LYS A 402 -4.73 8.96 -17.25
C LYS A 402 -5.82 8.37 -16.35
N TYR A 403 -5.60 8.32 -15.02
CA TYR A 403 -6.55 7.82 -14.02
C TYR A 403 -7.50 8.90 -13.47
N PHE A 404 -7.20 10.19 -13.70
CA PHE A 404 -7.95 11.31 -13.15
C PHE A 404 -8.51 12.23 -14.24
N LYS A 405 -8.89 11.65 -15.39
CA LYS A 405 -9.35 12.39 -16.58
C LYS A 405 -10.52 13.33 -16.26
N ASN A 406 -11.52 12.84 -15.52
CA ASN A 406 -12.76 13.58 -15.24
C ASN A 406 -12.67 14.50 -14.01
N SER A 407 -11.55 14.48 -13.29
CA SER A 407 -11.37 15.27 -12.08
C SER A 407 -10.93 16.71 -12.37
N LYS A 408 -11.37 17.66 -11.54
CA LYS A 408 -10.92 19.06 -11.60
C LYS A 408 -9.44 19.16 -11.20
N LYS A 409 -8.62 19.79 -12.05
CA LYS A 409 -7.16 19.84 -11.90
C LYS A 409 -6.69 21.24 -11.54
N TYR A 410 -5.73 21.33 -10.63
CA TYR A 410 -4.97 22.55 -10.33
C TYR A 410 -3.50 22.28 -10.64
N PHE A 411 -2.94 23.07 -11.55
CA PHE A 411 -1.53 22.97 -11.95
C PHE A 411 -0.71 23.96 -11.12
N LEU A 412 0.21 23.45 -10.31
CA LEU A 412 1.08 24.22 -9.43
C LEU A 412 2.51 24.22 -9.99
N ASP A 413 3.05 25.41 -10.26
CA ASP A 413 4.49 25.58 -10.44
C ASP A 413 5.16 25.57 -9.06
N MET A 414 6.13 24.68 -8.85
CA MET A 414 6.86 24.58 -7.60
C MET A 414 7.85 25.74 -7.39
N ASN A 415 8.01 26.65 -8.37
CA ASN A 415 8.61 27.96 -8.12
C ASN A 415 7.73 28.88 -7.26
N ASP A 416 6.41 28.68 -7.26
CA ASP A 416 5.47 29.49 -6.46
C ASP A 416 5.51 29.16 -4.95
N ILE A 417 6.19 28.07 -4.57
CA ILE A 417 6.38 27.67 -3.17
C ILE A 417 7.75 28.06 -2.61
N GLN A 418 8.53 28.86 -3.36
CA GLN A 418 9.76 29.45 -2.84
C GLN A 418 9.46 30.44 -1.70
N PRO A 419 10.42 30.69 -0.79
CA PRO A 419 10.25 31.55 0.37
C PRO A 419 9.45 32.85 0.15
N GLU A 420 9.73 33.55 -0.93
CA GLU A 420 9.13 34.82 -1.31
C GLU A 420 7.62 34.73 -1.60
N ASN A 421 7.14 33.61 -2.13
CA ASN A 421 5.80 33.43 -2.68
C ASN A 421 4.94 32.42 -1.91
N ALA A 422 5.57 31.53 -1.13
CA ALA A 422 4.93 30.36 -0.52
C ALA A 422 3.68 30.71 0.28
N PHE A 423 3.70 31.79 1.07
CA PHE A 423 2.55 32.21 1.87
C PHE A 423 1.32 32.53 1.00
N ILE A 424 1.48 33.38 -0.01
CA ILE A 424 0.39 33.80 -0.91
C ILE A 424 -0.11 32.61 -1.72
N THR A 425 0.80 31.74 -2.17
CA THR A 425 0.45 30.51 -2.88
C THR A 425 -0.39 29.58 -2.02
N LEU A 426 -0.04 29.44 -0.74
CA LEU A 426 -0.82 28.65 0.22
C LEU A 426 -2.19 29.26 0.50
N GLU A 427 -2.35 30.59 0.51
CA GLU A 427 -3.67 31.23 0.60
C GLU A 427 -4.57 30.90 -0.61
N LYS A 428 -4.00 30.91 -1.83
CA LYS A 428 -4.71 30.52 -3.06
C LYS A 428 -5.11 29.05 -3.03
N LEU A 429 -4.18 28.16 -2.64
CA LEU A 429 -4.45 26.73 -2.52
C LEU A 429 -5.50 26.45 -1.44
N ALA A 430 -5.42 27.10 -0.28
CA ALA A 430 -6.39 26.96 0.81
C ALA A 430 -7.80 27.35 0.34
N THR A 431 -7.90 28.44 -0.42
CA THR A 431 -9.17 28.90 -1.00
C THR A 431 -9.70 27.93 -2.06
N TYR A 432 -8.84 27.40 -2.93
CA TYR A 432 -9.27 26.49 -3.99
C TYR A 432 -9.67 25.10 -3.46
N PHE A 433 -8.91 24.56 -2.49
CA PHE A 433 -9.14 23.23 -1.94
C PHE A 433 -10.08 23.23 -0.74
N ASN A 434 -10.26 24.36 -0.05
CA ASN A 434 -11.05 24.56 1.18
C ASN A 434 -10.39 24.03 2.47
N PHE A 435 -9.05 24.07 2.56
CA PHE A 435 -8.35 23.80 3.82
C PHE A 435 -8.06 25.08 4.62
N THR A 436 -7.55 24.94 5.84
CA THR A 436 -7.24 26.07 6.73
C THR A 436 -6.21 27.01 6.11
N LYS A 437 -6.48 28.31 6.02
CA LYS A 437 -5.51 29.28 5.47
C LYS A 437 -4.25 29.37 6.33
N PRO A 438 -3.07 29.66 5.74
CA PRO A 438 -1.86 29.90 6.51
C PRO A 438 -2.04 31.10 7.45
N SER A 439 -1.60 30.98 8.70
CA SER A 439 -1.67 32.06 9.69
C SER A 439 -0.62 33.12 9.41
N ILE A 440 -0.99 34.40 9.47
CA ILE A 440 -0.03 35.52 9.32
C ILE A 440 1.06 35.49 10.39
N LEU A 441 0.76 34.97 11.59
CA LEU A 441 1.72 34.79 12.67
C LEU A 441 2.83 33.77 12.30
N ASP A 442 2.52 32.84 11.40
CA ASP A 442 3.44 31.84 10.89
C ASP A 442 4.14 32.29 9.59
N LYS A 443 3.99 33.54 9.14
CA LYS A 443 4.54 33.98 7.84
C LYS A 443 6.02 33.64 7.67
N GLN A 444 6.82 33.86 8.72
CA GLN A 444 8.24 33.53 8.71
C GLN A 444 8.49 32.02 8.49
N PHE A 445 7.64 31.14 9.02
CA PHE A 445 7.77 29.70 8.81
C PHE A 445 7.72 29.35 7.31
N TYR A 446 6.84 29.99 6.52
CA TYR A 446 6.75 29.74 5.08
C TYR A 446 7.89 30.37 4.27
N GLN A 447 8.53 31.41 4.81
CA GLN A 447 9.66 32.12 4.20
C GLN A 447 11.02 31.48 4.50
N GLU A 448 11.05 30.36 5.22
CA GLU A 448 12.27 29.66 5.56
C GLU A 448 12.52 28.47 4.64
N LYS A 449 13.79 28.23 4.31
CA LYS A 449 14.21 27.00 3.64
C LYS A 449 13.92 25.80 4.55
N LYS A 450 13.36 24.72 3.98
CA LYS A 450 12.89 23.55 4.75
C LYS A 450 13.63 22.24 4.47
N SER A 451 14.66 22.24 3.63
CA SER A 451 15.33 21.01 3.22
C SER A 451 16.82 21.17 2.99
N LEU A 452 17.55 20.13 3.38
CA LEU A 452 18.98 19.94 3.15
C LEU A 452 19.27 18.82 2.14
N ALA A 453 18.25 18.29 1.45
CA ALA A 453 18.32 17.04 0.68
C ALA A 453 19.42 16.99 -0.40
N THR A 454 19.94 18.15 -0.85
CA THR A 454 21.01 18.23 -1.86
C THR A 454 22.38 18.60 -1.31
N THR A 455 22.48 18.79 0.01
CA THR A 455 23.68 19.30 0.68
C THR A 455 24.42 18.14 1.36
N PHE A 456 25.75 18.25 1.46
CA PHE A 456 26.49 17.34 2.31
C PHE A 456 26.17 17.50 3.80
N LEU A 457 25.62 18.66 4.21
CA LEU A 457 25.31 18.95 5.60
C LEU A 457 24.30 17.96 6.18
N LEU A 458 23.37 17.44 5.36
CA LEU A 458 22.43 16.39 5.78
C LEU A 458 23.16 15.13 6.28
N HIS A 459 24.32 14.81 5.72
CA HIS A 459 25.09 13.63 6.08
C HIS A 459 26.07 13.89 7.23
N TYR A 460 26.57 15.13 7.34
CA TYR A 460 27.50 15.50 8.40
C TYR A 460 26.79 15.84 9.71
N PHE A 461 25.71 16.62 9.69
CA PHE A 461 25.05 17.05 10.91
C PHE A 461 24.13 15.98 11.52
N PRO A 462 23.88 16.01 12.84
CA PRO A 462 24.57 16.85 13.84
C PRO A 462 26.04 16.43 14.02
N LEU A 463 26.95 17.41 14.13
CA LEU A 463 28.35 17.17 14.52
C LEU A 463 28.50 17.49 16.01
N ILE A 464 29.26 16.68 16.74
CA ILE A 464 29.49 16.88 18.18
C ILE A 464 30.94 17.30 18.37
N LEU A 465 31.18 18.52 18.87
CA LEU A 465 32.50 18.97 19.31
C LEU A 465 32.72 18.58 20.77
N ASP A 466 33.71 17.74 21.03
CA ASP A 466 34.08 17.29 22.36
C ASP A 466 35.24 18.11 22.94
N PHE A 467 34.99 18.76 24.08
CA PHE A 467 35.97 19.51 24.86
C PHE A 467 36.42 18.75 26.12
N ASP A 468 36.24 17.42 26.14
CA ASP A 468 36.50 16.49 27.24
C ASP A 468 35.51 16.64 28.41
N GLU A 469 35.25 17.86 28.87
CA GLU A 469 34.31 18.17 29.97
C GLU A 469 32.88 18.40 29.50
N PHE A 470 32.71 18.86 28.26
CA PHE A 470 31.41 19.18 27.67
C PHE A 470 31.42 19.03 26.15
N GLU A 471 30.21 18.99 25.59
CA GLU A 471 30.00 18.82 24.17
C GLU A 471 29.16 19.95 23.58
N ILE A 472 29.60 20.49 22.44
CA ILE A 472 28.80 21.43 21.64
C ILE A 472 28.30 20.69 20.41
N GLU A 473 26.98 20.63 20.27
CA GLU A 473 26.34 20.10 19.08
C GLU A 473 26.20 21.18 18.01
N ILE A 474 26.54 20.85 16.78
CA ILE A 474 26.49 21.75 15.64
C ILE A 474 25.50 21.18 14.65
N ASN A 475 24.54 22.02 14.26
CA ASN A 475 23.48 21.59 13.38
C ASN A 475 23.07 22.70 12.41
N ALA A 476 22.45 22.30 11.30
CA ALA A 476 21.73 23.25 10.45
C ALA A 476 20.37 23.54 11.10
N LYS A 477 19.89 24.79 10.98
CA LYS A 477 18.61 25.23 11.56
C LYS A 477 17.44 24.32 11.18
N GLU A 478 17.45 23.77 9.97
CA GLU A 478 16.41 22.88 9.44
C GLU A 478 16.38 21.49 10.09
N LEU A 479 17.44 21.08 10.79
CA LEU A 479 17.57 19.80 11.48
C LEU A 479 17.46 19.96 13.01
N ASN A 480 16.77 21.01 13.49
CA ASN A 480 16.68 21.28 14.92
C ASN A 480 15.84 20.24 15.67
N TYR A 481 16.44 19.09 15.94
CA TYR A 481 15.96 18.02 16.82
C TYR A 481 16.56 18.13 18.22
N SER A 482 17.42 19.12 18.47
CA SER A 482 18.16 19.22 19.71
C SER A 482 17.25 19.73 20.83
N LYS A 483 17.26 19.02 21.97
CA LYS A 483 16.59 19.48 23.21
C LYS A 483 17.49 20.42 24.04
N LYS A 484 18.67 20.74 23.51
CA LYS A 484 19.72 21.56 24.11
C LYS A 484 19.46 23.05 23.84
N ASP A 485 20.12 23.91 24.58
CA ASP A 485 19.99 25.37 24.39
C ASP A 485 20.80 25.86 23.21
N ASP A 486 20.20 26.71 22.39
CA ASP A 486 20.88 27.42 21.31
C ASP A 486 21.77 28.54 21.88
N ILE A 487 23.08 28.38 21.73
CA ILE A 487 24.12 29.33 22.16
C ILE A 487 24.76 30.06 20.97
N SER A 488 24.13 30.05 19.80
CA SER A 488 24.68 30.67 18.59
C SER A 488 24.99 32.15 18.78
N ASP A 489 24.06 32.89 19.40
CA ASP A 489 24.18 34.33 19.62
C ASP A 489 25.21 34.69 20.71
N LEU A 490 25.59 33.73 21.57
CA LEU A 490 26.64 33.90 22.58
C LEU A 490 28.01 34.09 21.91
N PHE A 491 28.32 33.30 20.89
CA PHE A 491 29.62 33.33 20.22
C PHE A 491 29.67 34.27 19.01
N PHE A 492 28.54 34.43 18.30
CA PHE A 492 28.50 35.09 17.00
C PHE A 492 27.33 36.06 16.86
N LYS A 493 27.62 37.38 16.91
CA LYS A 493 26.63 38.44 16.58
C LYS A 493 26.10 38.35 15.14
N LYS A 494 26.91 37.84 14.22
CA LYS A 494 26.52 37.57 12.82
C LYS A 494 26.23 36.09 12.66
N LYS A 495 25.04 35.76 12.16
CA LYS A 495 24.63 34.39 11.85
C LYS A 495 25.63 33.72 10.90
N ILE A 496 25.96 32.47 11.19
CA ILE A 496 26.85 31.66 10.36
C ILE A 496 26.03 30.91 9.33
N TYR A 497 26.49 30.96 8.07
CA TYR A 497 25.90 30.19 6.98
C TYR A 497 26.94 29.29 6.33
N ILE A 498 26.54 28.05 6.03
CA ILE A 498 27.28 27.10 5.19
C ILE A 498 26.30 26.57 4.14
N ASP A 499 26.68 26.63 2.86
CA ASP A 499 25.83 26.17 1.73
C ASP A 499 24.41 26.79 1.75
N ASN A 500 24.33 28.08 2.11
CA ASN A 500 23.08 28.84 2.30
C ASN A 500 22.17 28.34 3.44
N HIS A 501 22.69 27.55 4.37
CA HIS A 501 21.98 27.09 5.56
C HIS A 501 22.54 27.74 6.82
N GLN A 502 21.65 28.26 7.67
CA GLN A 502 22.05 28.83 8.95
C GLN A 502 22.52 27.71 9.88
N ILE A 503 23.68 27.90 10.49
CA ILE A 503 24.30 26.95 11.42
C ILE A 503 24.06 27.40 12.84
N HIS A 504 23.62 26.47 13.68
CA HIS A 504 23.32 26.66 15.08
C HIS A 504 24.22 25.79 15.97
N PHE A 505 24.43 26.25 17.19
CA PHE A 505 25.30 25.62 18.18
C PHE A 505 24.49 25.36 19.45
N TYR A 506 24.52 24.14 19.96
CA TYR A 506 23.69 23.73 21.08
C TYR A 506 24.49 23.08 22.21
N ILE A 507 24.10 23.34 23.46
CA ILE A 507 24.74 22.76 24.66
C ILE A 507 23.75 22.37 25.76
N ASN A 508 24.16 21.47 26.65
CA ASN A 508 23.41 21.16 27.87
C ASN A 508 23.49 22.35 28.87
N LYS A 509 22.38 22.65 29.54
CA LYS A 509 22.02 23.90 30.27
C LYS A 509 22.95 24.44 31.37
N ASN A 510 24.11 23.87 31.65
CA ASN A 510 24.80 24.05 32.94
C ASN A 510 26.28 24.48 32.85
N LEU A 511 26.69 25.26 31.84
CA LEU A 511 28.10 25.64 31.68
C LEU A 511 28.27 27.17 31.64
N ASP A 512 29.11 27.68 32.55
CA ASP A 512 29.59 29.04 32.52
C ASP A 512 30.95 29.08 31.80
N PHE A 513 31.08 29.96 30.81
CA PHE A 513 32.30 30.05 30.00
C PHE A 513 33.16 31.20 30.50
N ASP A 514 34.29 30.88 31.12
CA ASP A 514 35.30 31.89 31.37
C ASP A 514 35.80 32.51 30.04
N LYS A 515 36.45 33.68 30.14
CA LYS A 515 36.93 34.42 28.96
C LYS A 515 37.91 33.61 28.10
N LYS A 516 38.74 32.76 28.70
CA LYS A 516 39.75 31.95 27.97
C LYS A 516 39.08 30.81 27.21
N LEU A 517 38.17 30.09 27.87
CA LEU A 517 37.39 28.99 27.30
C LEU A 517 36.50 29.50 26.16
N TYR A 518 35.85 30.65 26.33
CA TYR A 518 35.08 31.32 25.28
C TYR A 518 35.91 31.56 24.02
N ILE A 519 37.12 32.13 24.16
CA ILE A 519 38.02 32.38 23.03
C ILE A 519 38.45 31.07 22.37
N LYS A 520 38.75 30.03 23.16
CA LYS A 520 39.14 28.70 22.68
C LYS A 520 38.01 28.06 21.85
N ILE A 521 36.79 28.01 22.38
CA ILE A 521 35.61 27.45 21.69
C ILE A 521 35.39 28.18 20.36
N LYS A 522 35.36 29.51 20.39
CA LYS A 522 35.12 30.33 19.19
C LYS A 522 36.16 30.07 18.11
N LYS A 523 37.45 29.97 18.48
CA LYS A 523 38.53 29.65 17.54
C LYS A 523 38.33 28.29 16.88
N ILE A 524 37.99 27.28 17.67
CA ILE A 524 37.79 25.89 17.19
C ILE A 524 36.57 25.80 16.27
N ILE A 525 35.46 26.44 16.62
CA ILE A 525 34.26 26.52 15.78
C ILE A 525 34.59 27.20 14.43
N LEU A 526 35.28 28.33 14.45
CA LEU A 526 35.67 29.03 13.22
C LEU A 526 36.58 28.19 12.33
N GLN A 527 37.50 27.44 12.93
CA GLN A 527 38.39 26.52 12.21
C GLN A 527 37.60 25.37 11.56
N LEU A 528 36.67 24.75 12.29
CA LEU A 528 35.75 23.75 11.75
C LEU A 528 34.96 24.30 10.55
N ILE A 529 34.30 25.46 10.73
CA ILE A 529 33.48 26.09 9.67
C ILE A 529 34.32 26.35 8.43
N TYR A 530 35.56 26.85 8.60
CA TYR A 530 36.46 27.10 7.49
C TYR A 530 36.77 25.83 6.70
N ILE A 531 37.07 24.72 7.39
CA ILE A 531 37.37 23.44 6.74
C ILE A 531 36.15 22.90 5.99
N ILE A 532 34.96 22.92 6.61
CA ILE A 532 33.71 22.47 5.97
C ILE A 532 33.43 23.31 4.72
N LYS A 533 33.51 24.65 4.81
CA LYS A 533 33.30 25.54 3.67
C LYS A 533 34.30 25.27 2.54
N LYS A 534 35.58 25.09 2.87
CA LYS A 534 36.62 24.76 1.89
C LYS A 534 36.30 23.45 1.17
N TYR A 535 35.91 22.42 1.92
CA TYR A 535 35.56 21.11 1.35
C TYR A 535 34.35 21.19 0.42
N ILE A 536 33.28 21.88 0.83
CA ILE A 536 32.08 22.08 -0.01
C ILE A 536 32.44 22.83 -1.30
N ASN A 537 33.31 23.85 -1.22
CA ASN A 537 33.74 24.59 -2.39
C ASN A 537 34.62 23.75 -3.34
N LEU A 538 35.43 22.82 -2.83
CA LEU A 538 36.19 21.88 -3.67
C LEU A 538 35.29 20.80 -4.29
N ASN A 539 34.19 20.46 -3.63
CA ASN A 539 33.22 19.47 -4.06
C ASN A 539 31.90 20.14 -4.41
N GLN A 540 31.91 21.05 -5.40
CA GLN A 540 30.70 21.79 -5.78
C GLN A 540 29.63 20.83 -6.33
N PRO A 541 28.35 21.07 -6.03
CA PRO A 541 27.26 20.35 -6.67
C PRO A 541 27.20 20.65 -8.17
N LEU A 542 26.65 19.72 -8.94
CA LEU A 542 26.30 19.95 -10.34
C LEU A 542 25.27 21.08 -10.42
N CYS A 543 25.38 21.93 -11.44
CA CYS A 543 24.36 22.90 -11.80
C CYS A 543 23.62 22.48 -13.09
N GLU A 544 22.49 23.13 -13.39
CA GLU A 544 21.72 22.83 -14.59
C GLU A 544 22.53 22.97 -15.88
N LYS A 545 23.45 23.94 -15.94
CA LYS A 545 24.34 24.13 -17.10
C LYS A 545 25.28 22.95 -17.34
N ASP A 546 25.74 22.27 -16.28
CA ASP A 546 26.59 21.09 -16.43
C ASP A 546 25.80 19.94 -17.09
N ILE A 547 24.52 19.81 -16.77
CA ILE A 547 23.62 18.80 -17.35
C ILE A 547 23.35 19.14 -18.82
N LEU A 548 23.02 20.39 -19.13
CA LEU A 548 22.78 20.84 -20.50
C LEU A 548 24.03 20.66 -21.38
N HIS A 549 25.21 20.99 -20.86
CA HIS A 549 26.47 20.77 -21.57
C HIS A 549 26.72 19.28 -21.84
N TYR A 550 26.44 18.40 -20.89
CA TYR A 550 26.52 16.96 -21.15
C TYR A 550 25.57 16.53 -22.29
N LEU A 551 24.32 16.98 -22.27
CA LEU A 551 23.34 16.63 -23.31
C LEU A 551 23.64 17.28 -24.67
N SER A 552 24.35 18.41 -24.72
CA SER A 552 24.80 18.99 -26.00
C SER A 552 25.82 18.08 -26.69
N LEU A 553 26.62 17.34 -25.91
CA LEU A 553 27.68 16.47 -26.42
C LEU A 553 27.21 15.07 -26.83
N ASP A 554 26.11 14.57 -26.25
CA ASP A 554 25.62 13.21 -26.48
C ASP A 554 24.19 13.19 -27.03
N LYS A 555 24.08 13.04 -28.35
CA LYS A 555 22.79 13.01 -29.06
C LYS A 555 21.87 11.90 -28.55
N LYS A 556 22.41 10.70 -28.27
CA LYS A 556 21.60 9.56 -27.83
C LYS A 556 20.88 9.89 -26.53
N TYR A 557 21.60 10.44 -25.54
CA TYR A 557 20.97 10.81 -24.28
C TYR A 557 20.08 12.05 -24.44
N ARG A 558 20.46 13.03 -25.25
CA ARG A 558 19.60 14.18 -25.56
C ARG A 558 18.22 13.76 -26.08
N ASP A 559 18.19 12.84 -27.04
CA ASP A 559 16.95 12.32 -27.62
C ASP A 559 16.08 11.59 -26.58
N ILE A 560 16.70 10.83 -25.67
CA ILE A 560 15.99 10.14 -24.57
C ILE A 560 15.36 11.17 -23.63
N TYR A 561 16.11 12.17 -23.17
CA TYR A 561 15.60 13.21 -22.28
C TYR A 561 14.48 14.01 -22.93
N LEU A 562 14.65 14.41 -24.20
CA LEU A 562 13.65 15.13 -24.97
C LEU A 562 12.33 14.35 -25.04
N LYS A 563 12.40 13.05 -25.36
CA LYS A 563 11.22 12.18 -25.43
C LYS A 563 10.49 12.08 -24.09
N ILE A 564 11.22 11.82 -23.00
CA ILE A 564 10.62 11.66 -21.66
C ILE A 564 9.98 12.98 -21.20
N ILE A 565 10.68 14.10 -21.35
CA ILE A 565 10.19 15.41 -20.91
C ILE A 565 8.98 15.82 -21.74
N ASN A 566 9.03 15.72 -23.08
CA ASN A 566 7.90 16.12 -23.93
C ASN A 566 6.65 15.31 -23.65
N TYR A 567 6.78 13.99 -23.42
CA TYR A 567 5.66 13.17 -23.00
C TYR A 567 5.05 13.72 -21.70
N ASN A 568 5.86 13.94 -20.67
CA ASN A 568 5.35 14.39 -19.36
C ASN A 568 4.71 15.79 -19.38
N LEU A 569 5.15 16.67 -20.28
CA LEU A 569 4.64 18.03 -20.37
C LEU A 569 3.41 18.18 -21.28
N THR A 570 2.90 17.09 -21.87
CA THR A 570 1.78 17.12 -22.83
C THR A 570 0.55 17.84 -22.27
N THR A 571 0.02 17.38 -21.13
CA THR A 571 -1.16 18.00 -20.53
C THR A 571 -0.86 19.41 -20.01
N LEU A 572 0.34 19.64 -19.45
CA LEU A 572 0.71 20.95 -18.90
C LEU A 572 0.79 22.02 -19.99
N LYS A 573 1.47 21.74 -21.12
CA LYS A 573 1.59 22.69 -22.25
C LYS A 573 0.22 23.10 -22.80
N GLN A 574 -0.77 22.21 -22.78
CA GLN A 574 -2.13 22.50 -23.24
C GLN A 574 -2.89 23.44 -22.29
N HIS A 575 -2.72 23.29 -20.97
CA HIS A 575 -3.56 23.97 -19.98
C HIS A 575 -2.88 25.19 -19.34
N ARG A 576 -1.55 25.15 -19.20
CA ARG A 576 -0.72 26.18 -18.55
C ARG A 576 0.62 26.34 -19.27
N PRO A 577 0.61 26.77 -20.56
CA PRO A 577 1.83 27.04 -21.30
C PRO A 577 2.67 28.15 -20.63
N ASP A 578 2.04 29.04 -19.87
CA ASP A 578 2.69 30.09 -19.08
C ASP A 578 3.65 29.53 -18.03
N ILE A 579 3.31 28.40 -17.38
CA ILE A 579 4.21 27.72 -16.44
C ILE A 579 5.45 27.21 -17.18
N VAL A 580 5.27 26.56 -18.32
CA VAL A 580 6.38 25.97 -19.09
C VAL A 580 7.29 27.06 -19.66
N ALA A 581 6.72 28.19 -20.09
CA ALA A 581 7.46 29.34 -20.59
C ALA A 581 8.31 30.02 -19.50
N SER A 582 7.95 29.88 -18.22
CA SER A 582 8.70 30.46 -17.10
C SER A 582 10.00 29.71 -16.80
N TRP A 583 10.15 28.46 -17.28
CA TRP A 583 11.24 27.56 -16.93
C TRP A 583 12.50 27.78 -17.75
N LYS A 584 13.41 28.58 -17.20
CA LYS A 584 14.68 28.95 -17.83
C LYS A 584 15.45 27.78 -18.47
N TYR A 585 15.71 26.70 -17.73
CA TYR A 585 16.63 25.65 -18.20
C TYR A 585 15.97 24.70 -19.18
N TYR A 586 14.64 24.51 -19.05
CA TYR A 586 13.88 23.83 -20.09
C TYR A 586 13.89 24.61 -21.42
N GLN A 587 13.75 25.95 -21.39
CA GLN A 587 13.85 26.77 -22.60
C GLN A 587 15.25 26.71 -23.23
N GLU A 588 16.31 26.74 -22.42
CA GLU A 588 17.70 26.55 -22.91
C GLU A 588 17.87 25.17 -23.58
N PHE A 589 17.27 24.11 -23.01
CA PHE A 589 17.30 22.77 -23.59
C PHE A 589 16.53 22.67 -24.91
N GLU A 590 15.30 23.19 -24.99
CA GLU A 590 14.52 23.16 -26.24
C GLU A 590 15.23 23.92 -27.36
N LYS A 591 15.86 25.06 -27.04
CA LYS A 591 16.68 25.81 -27.99
C LYS A 591 17.89 24.99 -28.47
N MET A 592 18.64 24.41 -27.53
CA MET A 592 19.80 23.57 -27.84
C MET A 592 19.45 22.36 -28.72
N CYS A 593 18.31 21.70 -28.49
CA CYS A 593 17.88 20.59 -29.34
C CYS A 593 17.60 21.05 -30.78
N LYS A 594 16.94 22.20 -30.97
CA LYS A 594 16.67 22.75 -32.31
C LYS A 594 17.96 23.06 -33.07
N GLU A 595 18.91 23.73 -32.41
CA GLU A 595 20.18 24.13 -33.03
C GLU A 595 21.11 22.96 -33.38
N LEU A 596 20.95 21.80 -32.73
CA LEU A 596 21.80 20.62 -32.95
C LEU A 596 21.14 19.55 -33.84
N ASP A 597 19.85 19.69 -34.13
CA ASP A 597 19.09 18.81 -35.04
C ASP A 597 18.84 19.45 -36.42
N GLU A 598 19.11 20.77 -36.55
CA GLU A 598 19.37 21.47 -37.83
C GLU A 598 20.79 21.15 -38.34
#